data_AF-A0A0V1LWL8-F1
#
_entry.id   AF-A0A0V1LWL8-F1
#
_cell.length_a   1.000
_cell.length_b   1.000
_cell.length_c   1.000
_cell.angle_alpha   90.00
_cell.angle_beta   90.00
_cell.angle_gamma   90.00
#
_symmetry.space_group_name_H-M   'P 1'
#
loop_
_entity.id
_entity.type
_entity.pdbx_description
1 polymer ?
#
loop_
_entity_poly.entity_id
_entity_poly.type
_entity_poly.pdbx_seq_one_letter_code
_entity_poly.pdbx_strand_id
1 'polypeptide(L)' 'MGFLAPFMVRAKILFQSLWQLGTLWDEPLPDDVDHLWVKWKQELEELPLINVPRALVPVALVEAKRVELH' A
#
# COMPACT_ATOMS: atom_id res chain seq x y z
N MET A 1 -8.21 -1.53 9.67
CA MET A 1 -7.65 -2.25 8.51
C MET A 1 -7.34 -1.28 7.34
N GLY A 2 -6.61 -0.19 7.60
CA GLY A 2 -6.42 0.90 6.61
C GLY A 2 -4.97 1.16 6.17
N PHE A 3 -4.00 0.38 6.64
CA PHE A 3 -2.58 0.70 6.45
C PHE A 3 -2.09 0.67 5.00
N LEU A 4 -2.74 -0.14 4.15
CA LEU A 4 -2.43 -0.21 2.71
C LEU A 4 -3.19 0.84 1.88
N ALA A 5 -4.16 1.54 2.46
CA ALA A 5 -5.00 2.48 1.71
C ALA A 5 -4.19 3.62 1.07
N PRO A 6 -3.25 4.29 1.78
CA PRO A 6 -2.42 5.34 1.16
C PRO A 6 -1.56 4.81 -0.01
N PHE A 7 -1.10 3.56 0.08
CA PHE A 7 -0.31 2.92 -0.95
C PHE A 7 -1.14 2.63 -2.22
N MET A 8 -2.35 2.10 -2.04
CA MET A 8 -3.29 1.85 -3.14
C MET A 8 -3.80 3.14 -3.79
N VAL A 9 -3.99 4.21 -3.03
CA VAL A 9 -4.42 5.51 -3.58
C VAL A 9 -3.36 6.06 -4.53
N ARG A 10 -2.06 5.98 -4.20
CA ARG A 10 -0.99 6.40 -5.11
C ARG A 10 -1.00 5.62 -6.43
N ALA A 11 -1.17 4.30 -6.37
CA ALA A 11 -1.29 3.46 -7.56
C ALA A 11 -2.46 3.90 -8.45
N LYS A 12 -3.63 4.14 -7.84
CA LYS A 12 -4.83 4.60 -8.56
C LYS A 12 -4.63 5.95 -9.24
N ILE A 13 -3.94 6.88 -8.58
CA ILE A 13 -3.60 8.18 -9.17
C ILE A 13 -2.71 8.00 -10.40
N LEU A 14 -1.68 7.13 -10.34
CA LEU A 14 -0.81 6.85 -11.49
C LEU A 14 -1.59 6.29 -12.69
N PHE A 15 -2.47 5.31 -12.46
CA PHE A 15 -3.33 4.77 -13.53
C PHE A 15 -4.30 5.81 -14.08
N GLN A 16 -4.84 6.68 -13.24
CA GLN A 16 -5.69 7.79 -13.70
C GLN A 16 -4.92 8.79 -14.57
N SER A 17 -3.68 9.13 -14.21
CA SER A 17 -2.84 10.00 -15.04
C SER A 17 -2.59 9.38 -16.41
N LEU A 18 -2.29 8.08 -16.48
CA LEU A 18 -2.09 7.38 -17.74
C LEU A 18 -3.35 7.35 -18.62
N TRP A 19 -4.51 7.12 -18.01
CA TRP A 19 -5.78 7.23 -18.74
C TRP A 19 -6.06 8.64 -19.26
N GLN A 20 -5.71 9.67 -18.49
CA GLN A 20 -5.88 11.07 -18.91
C GLN A 20 -4.95 11.45 -20.07
N LEU A 21 -3.73 10.90 -20.12
CA LEU A 21 -2.84 11.08 -21.26
C LEU A 21 -3.25 10.28 -22.50
N GLY A 22 -4.16 9.31 -22.36
CA GLY A 22 -4.59 8.44 -23.47
C GLY A 22 -3.50 7.47 -23.92
N THR A 23 -2.52 7.17 -23.06
CA THR A 23 -1.40 6.28 -23.37
C THR A 23 -1.91 4.86 -23.59
N LEU A 24 -1.50 4.24 -24.69
CA LEU A 24 -1.80 2.84 -24.94
C LEU A 24 -0.93 1.94 -24.06
N TRP A 25 -1.41 0.73 -23.80
CA TRP A 25 -0.72 -0.26 -22.97
C TRP A 25 0.63 -0.73 -23.55
N ASP A 26 0.83 -0.56 -24.87
CA ASP A 26 2.07 -0.89 -25.60
C ASP A 26 3.03 0.30 -25.75
N GLU A 27 2.60 1.51 -25.37
CA GLU A 27 3.41 2.71 -25.51
C GLU A 27 4.34 2.89 -24.30
N PRO A 28 5.56 3.42 -24.50
CA PRO A 28 6.43 3.75 -23.40
C PRO A 28 5.77 4.78 -22.48
N LEU A 29 5.92 4.57 -21.17
CA LEU A 29 5.44 5.50 -20.17
C LEU A 29 6.15 6.86 -20.37
N PRO A 30 5.42 7.97 -20.25
CA PRO A 30 6.02 9.29 -20.11
C PRO A 30 7.04 9.30 -18.97
N ASP A 31 8.17 9.99 -19.15
CA ASP A 31 9.28 10.00 -18.18
C ASP A 31 8.84 10.40 -16.76
N ASP A 32 7.88 11.31 -16.66
CA ASP A 32 7.30 11.80 -15.40
C ASP A 32 6.47 10.72 -14.69
N VAL A 33 5.77 9.87 -15.43
CA VAL A 33 5.00 8.75 -14.86
C VAL A 33 5.88 7.54 -14.58
N ASP A 34 6.86 7.26 -15.44
CA ASP A 34 7.77 6.13 -15.27
C ASP A 34 8.59 6.25 -13.99
N HIS A 35 9.13 7.44 -13.70
CA HIS A 35 9.88 7.67 -12.46
C HIS A 35 9.02 7.42 -11.21
N LEU A 36 7.76 7.88 -11.22
CA LEU A 36 6.82 7.66 -10.12
C LEU A 36 6.41 6.19 -9.99
N TRP A 37 6.25 5.50 -11.12
CA TRP A 37 5.95 4.07 -11.17
C TRP A 37 7.09 3.22 -10.61
N VAL A 38 8.33 3.49 -11.01
CA VAL A 38 9.53 2.83 -10.50
C VAL A 38 9.66 3.04 -8.99
N LYS A 39 9.51 4.28 -8.53
CA LYS A 39 9.54 4.59 -7.09
C LYS A 39 8.45 3.87 -6.31
N TRP A 40 7.21 3.89 -6.80
CA TRP A 40 6.10 3.20 -6.15
C TRP A 40 6.32 1.68 -6.07
N LYS A 41 6.91 1.06 -7.10
CA LYS A 41 7.30 -0.36 -7.08
C LYS A 41 8.36 -0.66 -6.02
N GLN A 42 9.38 0.18 -5.89
CA GLN A 42 10.40 0.00 -4.85
C GLN A 42 9.79 0.09 -3.44
N GLU A 43 8.90 1.06 -3.21
CA GLU A 43 8.16 1.17 -1.95
C GLU A 43 7.26 -0.06 -1.69
N LEU A 44 6.77 -0.74 -2.74
CA LEU A 44 6.01 -2.00 -2.61
C LEU A 44 6.89 -3.16 -2.12
N GLU A 45 8.14 -3.22 -2.58
CA GLU A 45 9.08 -4.26 -2.15
C GLU A 45 9.49 -4.08 -0.69
N GLU A 46 9.46 -2.85 -0.19
CA GLU A 46 9.73 -2.50 1.21
C GLU A 46 8.52 -2.67 2.13
N LEU A 47 7.29 -2.73 1.60
CA LEU A 47 6.06 -2.89 2.40
C LEU A 47 6.09 -4.07 3.40
N PRO A 48 6.63 -5.26 3.05
CA PRO A 48 6.79 -6.36 3.99
C PRO A 48 7.72 -6.07 5.19
N LEU A 49 8.64 -5.10 5.06
CA LEU A 49 9.54 -4.67 6.14
C LEU A 49 8.82 -3.78 7.16
N ILE A 50 7.67 -3.22 6.79
CA ILE A 50 6.85 -2.40 7.67
C ILE A 50 6.09 -3.31 8.63
N ASN A 51 6.66 -3.52 9.81
CA ASN A 51 5.96 -4.17 10.91
C ASN A 51 4.99 -3.17 11.54
N VAL A 52 3.70 -3.34 11.28
CA VAL A 52 2.64 -2.64 12.00
C VAL A 52 2.15 -3.56 13.13
N PRO A 53 2.55 -3.33 14.40
CA PRO A 53 2.08 -4.16 15.49
C PRO A 53 0.57 -4.02 15.61
N ARG A 54 -0.15 -5.05 15.17
CA ARG A 54 -1.61 -5.14 15.32
C ARG A 54 -1.92 -5.60 16.74
N ALA A 55 -1.80 -4.70 17.72
CA ALA A 55 -2.36 -4.91 19.04
C ALA A 55 -3.87 -4.59 19.00
N LEU A 56 -4.71 -5.63 18.99
CA LEU A 56 -6.15 -5.47 19.25
C LEU A 56 -6.46 -5.41 20.75
N VAL A 57 -5.46 -5.63 21.61
CA VAL A 57 -5.62 -5.67 23.06
C VAL A 57 -4.45 -4.91 23.71
N PRO A 58 -4.69 -3.95 24.64
CA PRO A 58 -3.63 -3.22 25.33
C PRO A 58 -2.85 -4.07 26.36
N VAL A 59 -3.19 -5.36 26.49
CA VAL A 59 -2.72 -6.26 27.53
C VAL A 59 -2.07 -7.45 26.84
N ALA A 60 -0.88 -7.83 27.31
CA ALA A 60 -0.24 -9.06 26.87
C ALA A 60 -1.22 -10.22 27.08
N LEU A 61 -1.43 -11.09 26.09
CA LEU A 61 -2.34 -12.25 26.20
C LEU A 61 -2.05 -13.12 27.45
N VAL A 62 -0.83 -13.05 27.97
CA VAL A 62 -0.37 -13.73 29.18
C VAL A 62 -0.99 -13.15 30.47
N GLU A 63 -1.38 -11.88 30.45
CA GLU A 63 -2.06 -11.18 31.55
C GLU A 63 -3.59 -11.14 31.38
N ALA A 64 -4.10 -11.62 30.24
CA ALA A 64 -5.53 -11.64 29.96
C ALA A 64 -6.22 -12.67 30.87
N LYS A 65 -6.90 -12.17 31.91
CA LYS A 65 -7.57 -13.01 32.92
C LYS A 65 -8.76 -13.80 32.36
N ARG A 66 -9.30 -13.42 31.21
CA ARG A 66 -10.41 -14.09 30.52
C ARG A 66 -10.44 -13.69 29.05
N VAL A 67 -10.52 -14.68 28.17
CA VAL A 67 -10.69 -14.51 26.72
C VAL A 67 -12.03 -15.13 26.36
N GLU A 68 -12.96 -14.34 25.83
CA GLU A 68 -14.23 -14.83 25.30
C GLU A 68 -14.23 -14.65 23.78
N LEU A 69 -14.41 -15.76 23.07
CA LEU A 69 -14.63 -15.78 21.64
C LEU A 69 -16.14 -15.73 21.43
N HIS A 70 -16.61 -14.64 20.82
CA HIS A 70 -18.02 -14.43 20.49
C HIS A 70 -18.38 -15.05 19.14
#